data_AF-A0A530BQ46-F1
#
_entry.id   AF-A0A530BQ46-F1
#
_cell.length_a   1.000
_cell.length_b   1.000
_cell.length_c   1.000
_cell.angle_alpha   90.00
_cell.angle_beta   90.00
_cell.angle_gamma   90.00
#
_symmetry.space_group_name_H-M   'P 1'
#
loop_
_entity.id
_entity.type
_entity.pdbx_description
1 polymer ?
#
loop_
_entity_poly.entity_id
_entity_poly.type
_entity_poly.pdbx_seq_one_letter_code
_entity_poly.pdbx_strand_id
1 'polypeptide(L)'
;MTVAIEMGETSAGATAALDLEELLATRLLVQGNSGSGKSHLLRRLLEQSAPWVQQTIIDPEGDFVSLAERFGHLVIDAEEHTERGLQAAGERAR
;
A
#
# COMPACT_ATOMS: atom_id res chain seq x y z
N MET A 1 5.20 -14.78 14.40
CA MET A 1 5.01 -15.55 13.15
C MET A 1 5.13 -14.50 12.08
N THR A 2 6.24 -14.45 11.37
CA THR A 2 6.52 -13.37 10.43
C THR A 2 5.74 -13.58 9.14
N VAL A 3 5.00 -12.56 8.73
CA VAL A 3 4.28 -12.53 7.46
C VAL A 3 5.26 -12.08 6.38
N ALA A 4 5.53 -12.97 5.42
CA ALA A 4 6.38 -12.68 4.29
C ALA A 4 5.54 -12.18 3.10
N ILE A 5 5.88 -11.01 2.58
CA ILE A 5 5.31 -10.48 1.33
C ILE A 5 6.18 -10.96 0.18
N GLU A 6 5.61 -11.75 -0.72
CA GLU A 6 6.32 -12.22 -1.90
C GLU A 6 6.47 -11.06 -2.91
N MET A 7 7.70 -10.68 -3.24
CA MET A 7 8.03 -9.54 -4.11
C MET A 7 8.38 -9.97 -5.54
N GLY A 8 8.76 -11.23 -5.75
CA GLY A 8 9.13 -11.78 -7.05
C GLY A 8 10.24 -12.82 -6.91
N GLU A 9 11.14 -12.87 -7.90
CA GLU A 9 12.27 -13.79 -7.92
C GLU A 9 13.59 -13.02 -7.92
N THR A 10 14.58 -13.55 -7.21
CA THR A 10 15.97 -13.11 -7.26
C THR A 10 16.64 -13.60 -8.54
N SER A 11 17.82 -13.06 -8.87
CA SER A 11 18.62 -13.54 -10.00
C SER A 11 19.04 -15.02 -9.90
N ALA A 12 18.99 -15.59 -8.70
CA ALA A 12 19.26 -17.01 -8.44
C ALA A 12 18.00 -17.90 -8.59
N GLY A 13 16.85 -17.33 -8.97
CA GLY A 13 15.58 -18.05 -9.09
C GLY A 13 14.89 -18.37 -7.75
N ALA A 14 15.44 -17.89 -6.64
CA ALA A 14 14.81 -17.99 -5.33
C ALA A 14 13.77 -16.88 -5.14
N THR A 15 12.70 -17.15 -4.40
CA THR A 15 11.69 -16.15 -4.04
C THR A 15 12.32 -14.98 -3.29
N ALA A 16 12.11 -13.77 -3.80
CA ALA A 16 12.39 -12.52 -3.10
C ALA A 16 11.19 -12.20 -2.21
N ALA A 17 11.41 -12.14 -0.90
CA ALA A 17 10.36 -11.85 0.08
C ALA A 17 10.77 -10.68 0.98
N LEU A 18 9.76 -9.94 1.46
CA LEU A 18 9.92 -8.82 2.37
C LEU A 18 9.20 -9.15 3.68
N ASP A 19 9.87 -8.95 4.81
CA ASP A 19 9.31 -9.21 6.13
C ASP A 19 8.38 -8.06 6.55
N LEU A 20 7.10 -8.36 6.75
CA LEU A 20 6.12 -7.34 7.11
C LEU A 20 6.39 -6.73 8.50
N GLU A 21 6.86 -7.52 9.47
CA GLU A 21 7.16 -6.99 10.81
C GLU A 21 8.33 -6.00 10.75
N GLU A 22 9.37 -6.34 9.98
CA GLU A 22 10.51 -5.44 9.75
C GLU A 22 10.07 -4.17 9.00
N LEU A 23 9.20 -4.29 7.99
CA LEU A 23 8.66 -3.15 7.26
C LEU A 23 7.92 -2.17 8.18
N LEU A 24 7.09 -2.69 9.10
CA LEU A 24 6.33 -1.89 10.05
C LEU A 24 7.21 -1.23 11.11
N ALA A 25 8.33 -1.88 11.47
CA ALA A 25 9.32 -1.32 12.37
C ALA A 25 10.20 -0.25 11.71
N THR A 26 10.21 -0.18 10.37
CA THR A 26 11.11 0.66 9.59
C THR A 26 10.35 1.49 8.54
N ARG A 27 11.05 1.91 7.48
CA ARG A 27 10.47 2.65 6.36
C ARG A 27 11.02 2.09 5.05
N LEU A 28 10.16 1.96 4.07
CA LEU A 28 10.53 1.56 2.71
C LEU A 28 10.52 2.77 1.79
N LEU A 29 11.58 2.91 0.99
CA LEU A 29 11.65 3.85 -0.12
C LEU A 29 11.67 3.06 -1.43
N VAL A 30 10.67 3.29 -2.29
CA VAL A 30 10.61 2.72 -3.64
C VAL A 30 10.90 3.83 -4.65
N GLN A 31 11.94 3.67 -5.45
CA GLN A 31 12.34 4.63 -6.48
C GLN A 31 12.47 3.98 -7.85
N GLY A 32 12.21 4.76 -8.89
CA GLY A 32 12.27 4.33 -10.27
C GLY A 32 11.57 5.33 -11.18
N ASN A 33 11.91 5.33 -12.46
CA ASN A 33 11.29 6.21 -13.45
C ASN A 33 9.85 5.77 -13.78
N SER A 34 9.12 6.55 -14.57
CA SER A 34 7.83 6.09 -15.12
C SER A 34 8.03 4.78 -15.90
N GLY A 35 7.10 3.83 -15.77
CA GLY A 35 7.19 2.51 -16.40
C GLY A 35 8.13 1.49 -15.73
N SER A 36 8.84 1.85 -14.65
CA SER A 36 9.74 0.92 -13.94
C SER A 36 9.04 -0.13 -13.06
N GLY A 37 7.70 -0.12 -13.01
CA GLY A 37 6.94 -1.08 -12.21
C GLY A 37 6.70 -0.70 -10.75
N LYS A 38 6.92 0.57 -10.36
CA LYS A 38 6.66 1.05 -8.98
C LYS A 38 5.25 0.73 -8.48
N SER A 39 4.21 1.15 -9.22
CA SER A 39 2.81 0.91 -8.82
C SER A 39 2.49 -0.57 -8.74
N HIS A 40 3.09 -1.40 -9.60
CA HIS A 40 2.95 -2.86 -9.55
C HIS A 40 3.56 -3.46 -8.26
N LEU A 41 4.77 -3.02 -7.89
CA LEU A 41 5.42 -3.42 -6.65
C LEU A 41 4.60 -2.99 -5.42
N LEU A 42 4.15 -1.74 -5.39
CA LEU A 42 3.34 -1.20 -4.29
C LEU A 42 2.00 -1.92 -4.19
N ARG A 43 1.32 -2.20 -5.31
CA ARG A 43 0.08 -2.98 -5.33
C ARG A 43 0.27 -4.36 -4.72
N ARG A 44 1.34 -5.08 -5.09
CA ARG A 44 1.67 -6.40 -4.54
C ARG A 44 1.90 -6.37 -3.03
N LEU A 45 2.51 -5.30 -2.52
CA LEU A 45 2.70 -5.06 -1.09
C LEU A 45 1.37 -4.75 -0.40
N LEU A 46 0.56 -3.86 -0.96
CA LEU A 46 -0.75 -3.48 -0.40
C LEU A 46 -1.70 -4.68 -0.34
N GLU A 47 -1.84 -5.44 -1.43
CA GLU A 47 -2.75 -6.59 -1.50
C GLU A 47 -2.37 -7.69 -0.49
N GLN A 48 -1.08 -8.00 -0.35
CA GLN A 48 -0.63 -9.04 0.56
C GLN A 48 -0.62 -8.60 2.03
N SER A 49 -0.47 -7.31 2.31
CA SER A 49 -0.49 -6.79 3.69
C SER A 49 -1.89 -6.41 4.18
N ALA A 50 -2.88 -6.26 3.31
CA ALA A 50 -4.25 -5.84 3.65
C ALA A 50 -4.94 -6.69 4.75
N PRO A 51 -4.77 -8.04 4.81
CA PRO A 51 -5.38 -8.84 5.88
C PRO A 51 -4.72 -8.66 7.26
N TRP A 52 -3.53 -8.06 7.30
CA TRP A 52 -2.66 -8.09 8.47
C TRP A 52 -2.51 -6.73 9.15
N VAL A 53 -2.61 -5.65 8.37
CA VAL A 53 -2.40 -4.29 8.87
C VAL A 53 -3.44 -3.35 8.30
N GLN A 54 -3.80 -2.36 9.12
CA GLN A 54 -4.58 -1.23 8.64
C GLN A 54 -3.73 -0.39 7.69
N GLN A 55 -4.32 0.01 6.57
CA GLN A 55 -3.64 0.76 5.52
C GLN A 55 -4.33 2.09 5.25
N THR A 56 -3.51 3.13 5.11
CA THR A 56 -3.91 4.43 4.58
C THR A 56 -3.05 4.70 3.34
N ILE A 57 -3.70 4.91 2.21
CA ILE A 57 -3.04 5.09 0.92
C ILE A 57 -3.33 6.52 0.45
N ILE A 58 -2.27 7.27 0.17
CA ILE A 58 -2.37 8.57 -0.51
C ILE A 58 -2.05 8.31 -1.97
N ASP A 59 -3.07 8.38 -2.82
CA ASP A 59 -2.99 7.96 -4.22
C ASP A 59 -3.35 9.13 -5.16
N PRO A 60 -2.39 10.01 -5.49
CA PRO A 60 -2.64 11.14 -6.37
C PRO A 60 -2.91 10.72 -7.83
N GLU A 61 -2.52 9.50 -8.23
CA GLU A 61 -2.65 9.00 -9.60
C GLU A 61 -3.90 8.11 -9.80
N GLY A 62 -4.52 7.66 -8.70
CA GLY A 62 -5.70 6.79 -8.74
C GLY A 62 -5.41 5.32 -9.08
N ASP A 63 -4.15 4.87 -8.98
CA ASP A 63 -3.69 3.52 -9.32
C ASP A 63 -4.29 2.41 -8.41
N PHE A 64 -4.74 2.78 -7.21
CA PHE A 64 -5.08 1.85 -6.13
C PHE A 64 -6.56 1.87 -5.73
N VAL A 65 -7.39 2.73 -6.35
CA VAL A 65 -8.83 2.85 -6.03
C VAL A 65 -9.57 1.51 -6.11
N SER A 66 -9.21 0.64 -7.07
CA SER A 66 -9.85 -0.68 -7.20
C SER A 66 -9.54 -1.66 -6.06
N LEU A 67 -8.57 -1.36 -5.19
CA LEU A 67 -8.38 -2.14 -3.95
C LEU A 67 -9.58 -1.98 -3.00
N ALA A 68 -10.31 -0.86 -3.08
CA ALA A 68 -11.47 -0.61 -2.22
C ALA A 68 -12.55 -1.68 -2.38
N GLU A 69 -12.83 -2.11 -3.61
CA GLU A 69 -13.85 -3.12 -3.88
C GLU A 69 -13.51 -4.48 -3.24
N ARG A 70 -12.21 -4.82 -3.19
CA ARG A 70 -11.75 -6.12 -2.71
C ARG A 70 -11.43 -6.15 -1.22
N PHE A 71 -10.91 -5.06 -0.67
CA PHE A 71 -10.39 -4.98 0.69
C PHE A 71 -11.17 -4.01 1.58
N GLY A 72 -12.21 -3.34 1.05
CA GLY A 72 -13.10 -2.49 1.83
C GLY A 72 -12.50 -1.15 2.23
N HIS A 73 -11.52 -0.63 1.48
CA HIS A 73 -10.99 0.72 1.74
C HIS A 73 -12.09 1.78 1.54
N LEU A 74 -12.15 2.74 2.47
CA LEU A 74 -12.91 3.97 2.28
C LEU A 74 -12.19 4.85 1.26
N VAL A 75 -12.79 5.04 0.09
CA VAL A 75 -12.29 5.96 -0.93
C VAL A 75 -12.77 7.37 -0.61
N ILE A 76 -11.84 8.32 -0.62
CA ILE A 76 -12.08 9.74 -0.37
C ILE A 76 -11.53 10.50 -1.56
N ASP A 77 -12.40 11.19 -2.29
CA ASP A 77 -11.97 12.18 -3.27
C ASP A 77 -11.54 13.46 -2.54
N ALA A 78 -10.24 13.71 -2.49
CA ALA A 78 -9.70 14.84 -1.74
C ALA A 78 -10.17 16.19 -2.29
N GLU A 79 -10.48 16.31 -3.59
CA GLU A 79 -10.93 17.56 -4.19
C GLU A 79 -12.36 17.94 -3.76
N GLU A 80 -13.18 16.93 -3.39
CA GLU A 80 -14.56 17.14 -2.95
C GLU A 80 -14.68 17.51 -1.45
N HIS A 81 -13.55 17.56 -0.73
CA HIS A 81 -13.55 17.75 0.73
C HIS A 81 -12.70 18.92 1.19
N THR A 82 -13.18 19.59 2.24
CA THR A 82 -12.37 20.58 2.96
C THR A 82 -11.30 19.89 3.80
N GLU A 83 -10.22 20.59 4.12
CA GLU A 83 -9.17 20.12 5.04
C GLU A 83 -9.75 19.59 6.37
N ARG A 84 -10.74 20.30 6.94
CA ARG A 84 -11.44 19.86 8.16
C ARG A 84 -12.22 18.56 7.95
N GLY A 85 -12.80 18.37 6.77
CA GLY A 85 -13.50 17.14 6.41
C GLY A 85 -12.54 15.94 6.34
N LEU A 86 -11.38 16.15 5.70
CA LEU A 86 -10.32 15.13 5.63
C LEU A 86 -9.75 14.79 7.01
N GLN A 87 -9.54 15.79 7.88
CA GLN A 87 -9.13 15.57 9.26
C GLN A 87 -10.14 14.71 10.03
N ALA A 88 -11.43 15.03 9.94
CA ALA A 88 -12.47 14.27 10.61
C ALA A 88 -12.57 12.81 10.10
N ALA A 89 -12.31 12.58 8.81
CA ALA A 89 -12.21 11.23 8.26
C ALA A 89 -11.02 10.47 8.85
N GLY A 90 -9.84 11.10 8.92
CA GLY A 90 -8.64 10.51 9.53
C GLY A 90 -8.79 10.19 11.02
N GLU A 91 -9.56 10.99 11.77
CA GLU A 91 -9.86 10.73 13.18
C GLU A 91 -10.78 9.50 13.36
N ARG A 92 -11.69 9.25 12.41
CA ARG A 92 -12.62 8.10 12.44
C ARG A 92 -12.01 6.81 11.91
N ALA A 93 -10.95 6.89 11.13
CA ALA A 93 -10.26 5.73 10.60
C ALA A 93 -9.44 4.97 11.66
N ARG A 94 -9.39 5.42 12.92
CA ARG A 94 -8.64 4.76 14.01
C ARG A 94 -9.40 3.61 14.66
#